data_AF-A0A6A4GEK7-F1
#
_entry.id   AF-A0A6A4GEK7-F1
#
_cell.length_a   1.000
_cell.length_b   1.000
_cell.length_c   1.000
_cell.angle_alpha   90.00
_cell.angle_beta   90.00
_cell.angle_gamma   90.00
#
_symmetry.space_group_name_H-M   'P 1'
#
loop_
_entity.id
_entity.type
_entity.pdbx_description
1 polymer ?
#
loop_
_entity_poly.entity_id
_entity_poly.type
_entity_poly.pdbx_seq_one_letter_code
_entity_poly.pdbx_strand_id
1 'polypeptide(L)'
;EWAILENLRDVLQAFKDATLFCSRNTATLASVIPAMDKLDLVLASSVLKKVDKQIQFTAPVKISLLAAKKTLNHYYVATDNSCMYQLAIVLHPCYKLSYFQQHGWEDEEVETAHLIATDMF
;
A
#
# COMPACT_ATOMS: atom_id res chain seq x y z
N GLU A 1 14.93 -25.27 3.75
CA GLU A 1 14.87 -24.12 4.69
C GLU A 1 15.35 -22.82 4.06
N TRP A 2 16.53 -22.79 3.41
CA TRP A 2 17.08 -21.59 2.75
C TRP A 2 16.15 -20.89 1.75
N ALA A 3 15.45 -21.63 0.90
CA ALA A 3 14.54 -21.01 -0.06
C ALA A 3 13.31 -20.33 0.58
N ILE A 4 12.91 -20.75 1.80
CA ILE A 4 11.84 -20.08 2.55
C ILE A 4 12.37 -18.75 3.09
N LEU A 5 13.64 -18.72 3.54
CA LEU A 5 14.32 -17.51 3.96
C LEU A 5 14.54 -16.54 2.80
N GLU A 6 14.87 -17.04 1.60
CA GLU A 6 14.97 -16.21 0.40
C GLU A 6 13.64 -15.57 0.04
N ASN A 7 12.55 -16.35 0.00
CA ASN A 7 11.22 -15.82 -0.24
C ASN A 7 10.81 -14.79 0.82
N LEU A 8 11.15 -15.02 2.09
CA LEU A 8 10.84 -14.09 3.17
C LEU A 8 11.68 -12.81 3.06
N ARG A 9 12.96 -12.92 2.72
CA ARG A 9 13.85 -11.78 2.46
C ARG A 9 13.26 -10.89 1.37
N ASP A 10 12.72 -11.46 0.31
CA ASP A 10 12.15 -10.68 -0.79
C ASP A 10 10.90 -9.89 -0.34
N VAL A 11 10.08 -10.46 0.56
CA VAL A 11 8.97 -9.73 1.21
C VAL A 11 9.51 -8.58 2.06
N LEU A 12 10.49 -8.87 2.93
CA LEU A 12 11.08 -7.87 3.82
C LEU A 12 11.82 -6.77 3.05
N GLN A 13 12.35 -7.07 1.87
CA GLN A 13 13.00 -6.09 1.01
C GLN A 13 12.02 -5.01 0.56
N ALA A 14 10.76 -5.37 0.26
CA ALA A 14 9.73 -4.38 -0.08
C ALA A 14 9.47 -3.39 1.07
N PHE A 15 9.43 -3.89 2.32
CA PHE A 15 9.29 -3.04 3.51
C PHE A 15 10.51 -2.15 3.72
N LYS A 16 11.71 -2.68 3.52
CA LYS A 16 12.94 -1.90 3.60
C LYS A 16 12.94 -0.78 2.56
N ASP A 17 12.55 -1.08 1.32
CA ASP A 17 12.51 -0.09 0.24
C ASP A 17 11.48 1.00 0.53
N ALA A 18 10.30 0.64 1.03
CA ALA A 18 9.27 1.60 1.45
C ALA A 18 9.79 2.50 2.58
N THR A 19 10.41 1.93 3.62
CA THR A 19 10.98 2.70 4.74
C THR A 19 12.07 3.65 4.27
N LEU A 20 13.00 3.17 3.43
CA LEU A 20 14.07 4.01 2.87
C LEU A 20 13.52 5.12 1.98
N PHE A 21 12.46 4.84 1.21
CA PHE A 21 11.78 5.84 0.42
C PHE A 21 11.15 6.93 1.31
N CYS A 22 10.37 6.54 2.33
CA CYS A 22 9.76 7.46 3.29
C CYS A 22 10.80 8.27 4.10
N SER A 23 12.02 7.75 4.24
CA SER A 23 13.12 8.46 4.92
C SER A 23 13.78 9.55 4.07
N ARG A 24 13.44 9.67 2.77
CA ARG A 24 13.99 10.70 1.90
C ARG A 24 13.29 12.02 2.13
N ASN A 25 14.03 13.13 2.02
CA ASN A 25 13.46 14.48 2.04
C ASN A 25 12.50 14.77 0.87
N THR A 26 12.49 13.91 -0.16
CA THR A 26 11.60 14.01 -1.32
C THR A 26 10.31 13.20 -1.16
N ALA A 27 10.15 12.44 -0.09
CA ALA A 27 8.93 11.67 0.15
C ALA A 27 7.79 12.64 0.44
N THR A 28 6.76 12.63 -0.40
CA THR A 28 5.57 13.47 -0.26
C THR A 28 4.44 12.70 0.38
N LEU A 29 3.50 13.39 1.01
CA LEU A 29 2.31 12.75 1.59
C LEU A 29 1.54 11.89 0.57
N ALA A 30 1.48 12.37 -0.69
CA ALA A 30 0.86 11.67 -1.82
C ALA A 30 1.49 10.31 -2.17
N SER A 31 2.71 10.04 -1.68
CA SER A 31 3.44 8.81 -2.00
C SER A 31 3.21 7.68 -1.01
N VAL A 32 2.54 7.97 0.11
CA VAL A 32 2.30 7.00 1.20
C VAL A 32 1.28 5.94 0.77
N ILE A 33 0.12 6.33 0.25
CA ILE A 33 -0.91 5.38 -0.21
C ILE A 33 -0.37 4.46 -1.31
N PRO A 34 0.28 4.95 -2.39
CA PRO A 34 0.93 4.08 -3.38
C PRO A 34 1.98 3.11 -2.79
N ALA A 35 2.74 3.55 -1.77
CA ALA A 35 3.69 2.68 -1.09
C ALA A 35 2.95 1.58 -0.31
N MET A 36 1.84 1.91 0.35
CA MET A 36 1.00 0.94 1.06
C MET A 36 0.33 -0.05 0.11
N ASP A 37 -0.19 0.39 -1.04
CA ASP A 37 -0.75 -0.48 -2.08
C ASP A 37 0.27 -1.51 -2.58
N LYS A 38 1.52 -1.06 -2.80
CA LYS A 38 2.60 -1.96 -3.20
C LYS A 38 2.93 -2.99 -2.12
N LEU A 39 2.98 -2.57 -0.84
CA LEU A 39 3.21 -3.50 0.29
C LEU A 39 2.05 -4.50 0.43
N ASP A 40 0.81 -4.04 0.25
CA ASP A 40 -0.38 -4.88 0.33
C ASP A 40 -0.36 -5.97 -0.74
N LEU A 41 -0.03 -5.59 -1.98
CA LEU A 41 0.14 -6.52 -3.09
C LEU A 41 1.24 -7.54 -2.83
N VAL A 42 2.39 -7.12 -2.27
CA VAL A 42 3.49 -8.03 -1.92
C VAL A 42 3.05 -9.03 -0.86
N LEU A 43 2.33 -8.60 0.18
CA LEU A 43 1.83 -9.50 1.22
C LEU A 43 0.78 -10.47 0.67
N ALA A 44 -0.20 -9.97 -0.09
CA ALA A 44 -1.27 -10.78 -0.68
C ALA A 44 -0.71 -11.84 -1.64
N SER A 45 0.16 -11.42 -2.56
CA SER A 45 0.81 -12.35 -3.50
C SER A 45 1.68 -13.38 -2.77
N SER A 46 2.38 -12.98 -1.71
CA SER A 46 3.25 -13.87 -0.93
C SER A 46 2.48 -14.95 -0.18
N VAL A 47 1.29 -14.63 0.35
CA VAL A 47 0.40 -15.63 0.97
C VAL A 47 -0.23 -16.55 -0.08
N LEU A 48 -0.61 -15.99 -1.23
CA LEU A 48 -1.32 -16.68 -2.31
C LEU A 48 -0.44 -17.46 -3.28
N LYS A 49 0.90 -17.41 -3.18
CA LYS A 49 1.87 -18.18 -4.00
C LYS A 49 1.55 -19.70 -3.95
N LYS A 50 0.60 -20.10 -4.79
CA LYS A 50 0.13 -21.44 -5.14
C LYS A 50 0.25 -21.54 -6.65
N VAL A 51 1.47 -21.53 -7.18
CA VAL A 51 1.68 -21.89 -8.59
C VAL A 51 2.86 -22.84 -8.64
N ASP A 52 2.55 -24.05 -9.11
CA ASP A 52 3.32 -25.26 -9.50
C ASP A 52 4.85 -25.37 -9.32
N LYS A 53 5.60 -24.28 -9.13
CA LYS A 53 7.07 -24.26 -9.12
C LYS A 53 7.70 -23.50 -7.95
N GLN A 54 6.92 -22.88 -7.06
CA GLN A 54 7.49 -22.06 -5.97
C GLN A 54 7.27 -22.66 -4.58
N ILE A 55 8.33 -22.63 -3.77
CA ILE A 55 8.36 -23.17 -2.41
C ILE A 55 7.39 -22.36 -1.54
N GLN A 56 6.37 -23.06 -1.02
CA GLN A 56 5.37 -22.42 -0.18
C GLN A 56 5.95 -22.05 1.19
N PHE A 57 5.53 -20.90 1.70
CA PHE A 57 5.77 -20.56 3.10
C PHE A 57 5.16 -21.60 4.04
N THR A 58 5.84 -21.84 5.15
CA THR A 58 5.31 -22.65 6.25
C THR A 58 4.08 -21.97 6.88
N ALA A 59 3.24 -22.75 7.55
CA ALA A 59 2.04 -22.21 8.20
C ALA A 59 2.34 -21.04 9.17
N PRO A 60 3.38 -21.10 10.04
CA PRO A 60 3.73 -19.97 10.90
C PRO A 60 4.06 -18.70 10.10
N VAL A 61 4.84 -18.81 9.01
CA VAL A 61 5.21 -17.66 8.19
C VAL A 61 3.98 -17.07 7.49
N LYS A 62 3.08 -17.91 6.95
CA LYS A 62 1.81 -17.44 6.37
C LYS A 62 0.95 -16.70 7.38
N ILE A 63 0.85 -17.19 8.61
CA ILE A 63 0.13 -16.52 9.70
C ILE A 63 0.75 -15.16 10.01
N SER A 64 2.09 -15.09 10.11
CA SER A 64 2.79 -13.81 10.32
C SER A 64 2.55 -12.81 9.18
N LEU A 65 2.56 -13.26 7.92
CA LEU A 65 2.26 -12.40 6.76
C LEU A 65 0.81 -11.89 6.77
N LEU A 66 -0.15 -12.74 7.13
CA LEU A 66 -1.55 -12.34 7.30
C LEU A 66 -1.71 -11.32 8.44
N ALA A 67 -1.00 -11.51 9.55
CA ALA A 67 -0.97 -10.55 10.64
C ALA A 67 -0.39 -9.20 10.19
N ALA A 68 0.73 -9.21 9.44
CA ALA A 68 1.32 -8.01 8.86
C ALA A 68 0.35 -7.28 7.91
N LYS A 69 -0.38 -8.02 7.06
CA LYS A 69 -1.41 -7.45 6.18
C LYS A 69 -2.54 -6.81 6.97
N LYS A 70 -3.02 -7.48 8.03
CA LYS A 70 -4.04 -6.91 8.91
C LYS A 70 -3.57 -5.60 9.57
N THR A 71 -2.31 -5.54 10.00
CA THR A 71 -1.72 -4.31 10.54
C THR A 71 -1.61 -3.22 9.48
N LEU A 72 -1.17 -3.54 8.26
CA LEU A 72 -1.10 -2.60 7.15
C LEU A 72 -2.49 -2.02 6.83
N ASN A 73 -3.51 -2.88 6.72
CA ASN A 73 -4.89 -2.48 6.45
C ASN A 73 -5.45 -1.54 7.52
N HIS A 74 -5.09 -1.72 8.78
CA HIS A 74 -5.51 -0.80 9.84
C HIS A 74 -5.01 0.63 9.60
N TYR A 75 -3.74 0.78 9.22
CA TYR A 75 -3.19 2.09 8.84
C TYR A 75 -3.73 2.57 7.49
N TYR A 76 -4.05 1.66 6.57
CA TYR A 76 -4.61 2.01 5.28
C TYR A 76 -5.94 2.74 5.47
N VAL A 77 -6.86 2.16 6.24
CA VAL A 77 -8.14 2.79 6.58
C VAL A 77 -7.94 4.14 7.28
N ALA A 78 -6.95 4.28 8.16
CA ALA A 78 -6.67 5.56 8.81
C ALA A 78 -6.14 6.63 7.84
N THR A 79 -5.37 6.22 6.84
CA THR A 79 -4.78 7.10 5.82
C THR A 79 -5.84 7.53 4.81
N ASP A 80 -6.69 6.60 4.41
CA ASP A 80 -7.81 6.79 3.50
C ASP A 80 -8.82 7.81 4.07
N ASN A 81 -9.23 7.64 5.33
CA ASN A 81 -10.14 8.56 6.01
C ASN A 81 -9.55 9.95 6.33
N SER A 82 -8.27 10.19 6.01
CA SER A 82 -7.61 11.46 6.30
C SER A 82 -7.66 12.38 5.09
N CYS A 83 -8.36 13.52 5.23
CA CYS A 83 -8.46 14.54 4.19
C CYS A 83 -7.08 15.00 3.67
N MET A 84 -6.04 15.01 4.53
CA MET A 84 -4.69 15.42 4.14
C MET A 84 -4.08 14.49 3.10
N TYR A 85 -4.24 13.17 3.26
CA TYR A 85 -3.71 12.19 2.32
C TYR A 85 -4.52 12.16 1.03
N GLN A 86 -5.84 12.27 1.12
CA GLN A 86 -6.72 12.39 -0.05
C GLN A 86 -6.36 13.63 -0.89
N LEU A 87 -6.27 14.81 -0.27
CA LEU A 87 -5.85 16.05 -0.92
C LEU A 87 -4.47 15.93 -1.56
N ALA A 88 -3.51 15.30 -0.87
CA ALA A 88 -2.18 15.13 -1.40
C ALA A 88 -2.17 14.33 -2.70
N ILE A 89 -3.00 13.28 -2.83
CA ILE A 89 -3.15 12.54 -4.08
C ILE A 89 -3.84 13.38 -5.16
N VAL A 90 -4.93 14.07 -4.83
CA VAL A 90 -5.66 14.93 -5.78
C VAL A 90 -4.75 15.99 -6.39
N LEU A 91 -3.92 16.63 -5.55
CA LEU A 91 -2.99 17.68 -5.96
C LEU A 91 -1.74 17.13 -6.68
N HIS A 92 -1.49 15.83 -6.60
CA HIS A 92 -0.32 15.23 -7.23
C HIS A 92 -0.46 15.21 -8.76
N PRO A 93 0.46 15.81 -9.53
CA PRO A 93 0.32 16.00 -10.99
C PRO A 93 0.09 14.72 -11.78
N CYS A 94 0.62 13.59 -11.30
CA CYS A 94 0.53 12.29 -11.97
C CYS A 94 -0.65 11.42 -11.53
N TYR A 95 -1.25 11.69 -10.36
CA TYR A 95 -2.30 10.83 -9.79
C TYR A 95 -3.68 11.42 -10.02
N LYS A 96 -3.89 12.65 -9.51
CA LYS A 96 -5.16 13.39 -9.61
C LYS A 96 -6.35 12.49 -9.28
N LEU A 97 -7.51 12.75 -9.90
CA LEU A 97 -8.72 11.94 -9.73
C LEU A 97 -8.62 10.56 -10.40
N SER A 98 -7.74 10.40 -11.40
CA SER A 98 -7.56 9.13 -12.09
C SER A 98 -7.02 8.02 -11.19
N TYR A 99 -6.31 8.36 -10.11
CA TYR A 99 -5.82 7.39 -9.14
C TYR A 99 -6.98 6.67 -8.44
N PHE A 100 -7.96 7.43 -7.94
CA PHE A 100 -9.10 6.89 -7.21
C PHE A 100 -9.99 6.02 -8.11
N GLN A 101 -10.19 6.45 -9.36
CA GLN A 101 -10.94 5.68 -10.37
C GLN A 101 -10.30 4.32 -10.67
N GLN A 102 -8.96 4.23 -10.64
CA GLN A 102 -8.23 2.98 -10.90
C GLN A 102 -8.19 2.04 -9.68
N HIS A 103 -8.39 2.57 -8.48
CA HIS A 103 -8.32 1.82 -7.22
C HIS A 103 -9.70 1.52 -6.63
N GLY A 104 -10.78 1.80 -7.37
CA GLY A 104 -12.15 1.38 -7.04
C GLY A 104 -12.74 2.08 -5.82
N TRP A 105 -12.34 3.32 -5.57
CA TRP A 105 -12.97 4.15 -4.54
C TRP A 105 -14.39 4.51 -4.96
N GLU A 106 -15.29 4.67 -3.98
CA GLU A 106 -16.69 5.02 -4.24
C GLU A 106 -16.76 6.44 -4.83
N ASP A 107 -17.70 6.69 -5.76
CA ASP A 107 -17.84 8.00 -6.43
C ASP A 107 -18.04 9.14 -5.41
N GLU A 108 -18.66 8.86 -4.27
CA GLU A 108 -18.88 9.80 -3.17
C GLU A 108 -17.57 10.22 -2.46
N GLU A 109 -16.58 9.33 -2.38
CA GLU A 109 -15.26 9.61 -1.80
C GLU A 109 -14.43 10.47 -2.77
N VAL A 110 -14.55 10.22 -4.07
CA VAL A 110 -13.91 11.02 -5.13
C VAL A 110 -14.48 12.43 -5.15
N GLU A 111 -15.81 12.56 -5.07
CA GLU A 111 -16.50 13.85 -5.03
C GLU A 111 -16.13 14.64 -3.76
N THR A 112 -16.08 13.97 -2.60
CA THR A 112 -15.64 14.58 -1.34
C THR A 112 -14.21 15.12 -1.46
N ALA A 113 -13.28 14.33 -2.01
CA ALA A 113 -11.90 14.77 -2.21
C ALA A 113 -11.82 15.95 -3.20
N HIS A 114 -12.66 15.99 -4.23
CA HIS A 114 -12.74 17.09 -5.18
C HIS A 114 -13.30 18.38 -4.56
N LEU A 115 -14.37 18.27 -3.75
CA LEU A 115 -14.97 19.38 -3.03
C LEU A 115 -13.99 19.99 -2.02
N ILE A 116 -13.30 19.17 -1.24
CA ILE A 116 -12.28 19.65 -0.28
C ILE A 116 -11.16 20.40 -1.03
N ALA A 117 -10.71 19.88 -2.18
CA ALA A 117 -9.67 20.54 -2.97
C ALA A 117 -10.12 21.89 -3.55
N THR A 118 -11.41 22.04 -3.87
CA THR A 118 -11.98 23.27 -4.46
C THR A 118 -12.38 24.30 -3.39
N ASP A 119 -12.72 23.88 -2.17
CA ASP A 119 -13.03 24.78 -1.04
C ASP A 119 -11.76 25.40 -0.43
N MET A 120 -10.63 24.70 -0.52
CA MET A 120 -9.36 25.14 0.05
C MET A 120 -8.52 26.07 -0.85
N PHE A 121 -8.83 26.20 -2.15
CA PHE A 121 -8.06 26.97 -3.14
C PHE A 121 -8.96 27.79 -4.07
#